data_AF-A0A7C5DZB7-F1
#
_entry.id   AF-A0A7C5DZB7-F1
#
_cell.length_a   1.000
_cell.length_b   1.000
_cell.length_c   1.000
_cell.angle_alpha   90.00
_cell.angle_beta   90.00
_cell.angle_gamma   90.00
#
_symmetry.space_group_name_H-M   'P 1'
#
loop_
_entity.id
_entity.type
_entity.pdbx_description
1 polymer ?
#
loop_
_entity_poly.entity_id
_entity_poly.type
_entity_poly.pdbx_seq_one_letter_code
_entity_poly.pdbx_strand_id
1 'polypeptide(L)' 'MEFKKLKFCNYDSIIEVWERSGLPIKKFGRDSRKNIQEQMKDDHLLFLGAFENNKLIGVIIVNHEGRKGWIN' A
#
# COMPACT_ATOMS: atom_id res chain seq x y z
N MET A 1 1.74 -2.26 18.64
CA MET A 1 1.28 -2.37 17.24
C MET A 1 0.27 -1.26 16.98
N GLU A 2 0.44 -0.51 15.89
CA GLU A 2 -0.40 0.63 15.52
C GLU A 2 -0.83 0.53 14.06
N PHE A 3 -2.00 1.05 13.72
CA PHE A 3 -2.50 1.06 12.34
C PHE A 3 -2.72 2.50 11.86
N LYS A 4 -2.14 2.86 10.71
CA LYS A 4 -2.19 4.24 10.17
C LYS A 4 -2.42 4.22 8.66
N LYS A 5 -3.16 5.22 8.16
CA LYS A 5 -3.25 5.47 6.71
C LYS A 5 -1.87 5.81 6.17
N LEU A 6 -1.45 5.11 5.12
CA LEU A 6 -0.17 5.33 4.46
C LEU A 6 -0.25 6.53 3.53
N LYS A 7 0.88 7.20 3.36
CA LYS A 7 1.07 8.33 2.43
C LYS A 7 2.15 7.97 1.42
N PHE A 8 2.27 8.77 0.37
CA PHE A 8 3.28 8.55 -0.67
C PHE A 8 4.73 8.51 -0.13
N CYS A 9 5.03 9.23 0.96
CA CYS A 9 6.34 9.16 1.61
C CYS A 9 6.68 7.77 2.18
N ASN A 10 5.70 6.88 2.30
CA ASN A 10 5.89 5.50 2.74
C ASN A 10 6.17 4.51 1.59
N TYR A 11 6.25 4.98 0.33
CA TYR A 11 6.41 4.12 -0.85
C TYR A 11 7.55 3.11 -0.69
N ASP A 12 8.75 3.56 -0.28
CA ASP A 12 9.91 2.67 -0.17
C ASP A 12 9.69 1.60 0.91
N SER A 13 9.04 1.96 2.03
CA SER A 13 8.68 1.00 3.09
C SER A 13 7.62 0.00 2.65
N ILE A 14 6.66 0.41 1.81
CA ILE A 14 5.65 -0.50 1.24
C ILE A 14 6.32 -1.54 0.36
N ILE A 15 7.21 -1.11 -0.53
CA ILE A 15 7.97 -2.00 -1.40
C ILE A 15 8.83 -2.97 -0.58
N GLU A 16 9.53 -2.49 0.47
CA GLU A 16 10.33 -3.35 1.35
C GLU A 16 9.47 -4.46 1.99
N VAL A 17 8.28 -4.14 2.47
CA VAL A 17 7.36 -5.14 3.05
C VAL A 17 6.98 -6.18 2.00
N TRP A 18 6.56 -5.75 0.82
CA TRP A 18 6.16 -6.68 -0.26
C TRP A 18 7.31 -7.57 -0.72
N GLU A 19 8.54 -7.03 -0.81
CA GLU A 19 9.74 -7.79 -1.17
C GLU A 19 10.03 -8.86 -0.13
N ARG A 20 10.02 -8.49 1.15
CA ARG A 20 10.26 -9.40 2.27
C ARG A 20 9.18 -10.47 2.39
N SER A 21 7.96 -10.18 1.97
CA SER A 21 6.85 -11.14 1.88
C SER A 21 6.89 -12.03 0.64
N GLY A 22 7.85 -11.82 -0.28
CA GLY A 22 7.94 -12.61 -1.51
C GLY A 22 6.82 -12.32 -2.51
N LEU A 23 6.14 -11.18 -2.40
CA LEU A 23 5.08 -10.81 -3.34
C LEU A 23 5.67 -10.42 -4.71
N PRO A 24 5.01 -10.75 -5.82
CA PRO A 24 5.44 -10.29 -7.14
C PRO A 24 5.17 -8.78 -7.28
N ILE A 25 6.24 -8.00 -7.45
CA ILE A 25 6.16 -6.54 -7.57
C ILE A 25 6.45 -6.10 -8.99
N LYS A 26 5.53 -5.34 -9.58
CA LYS A 26 5.70 -4.74 -10.92
C LYS A 26 6.26 -3.33 -10.81
N LYS A 27 7.53 -3.18 -10.42
CA LYS A 27 8.20 -1.88 -10.17
C LYS A 27 8.22 -0.92 -11.36
N PHE A 28 8.15 -1.44 -12.58
CA PHE A 28 8.06 -0.64 -13.82
C PHE A 28 6.62 -0.56 -14.38
N GLY A 29 5.65 -1.13 -13.66
CA GLY A 29 4.24 -1.17 -14.04
C GLY A 29 3.35 -0.58 -12.95
N ARG A 30 2.27 -1.28 -12.58
CA ARG A 30 1.25 -0.82 -11.61
C ARG A 30 1.81 -0.46 -10.23
N ASP A 31 2.91 -1.11 -9.81
CA ASP A 31 3.55 -0.90 -8.50
C ASP A 31 4.69 0.11 -8.59
N SER A 32 4.85 0.79 -9.73
CA SER A 32 5.83 1.86 -9.89
C SER A 32 5.51 3.05 -8.99
N ARG A 33 6.56 3.80 -8.64
CA ARG A 33 6.45 5.00 -7.81
C ARG A 33 5.41 5.99 -8.31
N LYS A 34 5.39 6.24 -9.63
CA LYS A 34 4.42 7.12 -10.27
C LYS A 34 2.99 6.58 -10.12
N ASN A 35 2.77 5.30 -10.39
CA ASN A 35 1.42 4.72 -10.36
C ASN A 35 0.88 4.59 -8.94
N ILE A 36 1.71 4.26 -7.96
CA ILE A 36 1.29 4.23 -6.55
C ILE A 36 0.96 5.65 -6.06
N GLN A 37 1.74 6.67 -6.48
CA GLN A 37 1.43 8.06 -6.16
C GLN A 37 0.05 8.48 -6.67
N GLU A 38 -0.29 8.12 -7.91
CA GLU A 38 -1.61 8.43 -8.47
C GLU A 38 -2.72 7.61 -7.79
N GLN A 39 -2.51 6.32 -7.54
CA GLN A 39 -3.47 5.47 -6.81
C GLN A 39 -3.77 5.99 -5.41
N MET A 40 -2.79 6.53 -4.69
CA MET A 40 -2.98 7.10 -3.35
C MET A 40 -3.78 8.40 -3.33
N LYS A 41 -4.04 9.02 -4.49
CA LYS A 41 -4.93 10.18 -4.64
C LYS A 41 -6.38 9.77 -4.92
N ASP A 42 -6.64 8.51 -5.26
CA ASP A 42 -7.98 8.03 -5.52
C ASP A 42 -8.72 7.79 -4.20
N ASP A 43 -9.83 8.49 -4.01
CA ASP A 43 -10.65 8.39 -2.79
C ASP A 43 -11.29 7.01 -2.60
N HIS A 44 -11.36 6.21 -3.66
CA HIS A 44 -11.85 4.84 -3.60
C HIS A 44 -10.79 3.82 -3.16
N LEU A 45 -9.52 4.26 -3.01
CA LEU A 45 -8.41 3.43 -2.57
C LEU A 45 -7.88 3.87 -1.20
N LEU A 46 -7.67 2.90 -0.33
CA LEU A 46 -7.08 3.09 0.99
C LEU A 46 -5.89 2.16 1.18
N PHE A 47 -4.73 2.76 1.42
CA PHE A 47 -3.54 2.06 1.88
C PHE A 47 -3.46 2.17 3.40
N LEU A 48 -3.52 1.03 4.09
CA LEU A 48 -3.44 0.93 5.55
C LEU A 48 -2.17 0.17 5.94
N GLY A 49 -1.38 0.74 6.84
CA GLY A 49 -0.14 0.15 7.31
C GLY A 49 -0.24 -0.31 8.76
N ALA A 50 0.31 -1.49 9.05
CA ALA A 50 0.56 -1.99 10.40
C ALA A 50 1.99 -1.64 10.81
N PHE A 51 2.15 -0.98 11.95
CA PHE A 51 3.43 -0.52 12.47
C PHE A 51 3.77 -1.17 13.81
N GLU A 52 5.03 -1.56 13.97
CA GLU A 52 5.63 -1.99 15.22
C GLU A 52 6.97 -1.27 15.41
N ASN A 53 7.17 -0.61 16.55
CA ASN A 53 8.38 0.17 16.85
C ASN A 53 8.74 1.17 15.72
N ASN A 54 7.74 1.89 15.20
CA ASN A 54 7.83 2.81 14.05
C ASN A 54 8.25 2.16 12.71
N LYS A 55 8.38 0.84 12.64
CA LYS A 55 8.64 0.10 11.40
C LYS A 55 7.33 -0.38 10.79
N LEU A 56 7.17 -0.19 9.48
CA LEU A 56 6.06 -0.77 8.73
C LEU A 56 6.30 -2.29 8.59
N ILE A 57 5.34 -3.09 9.06
CA ILE A 57 5.43 -4.56 9.06
C ILE A 57 4.34 -5.24 8.21
N GLY A 58 3.32 -4.48 7.79
CA GLY A 58 2.23 -4.99 6.97
C GLY A 58 1.54 -3.86 6.22
N VAL A 59 1.00 -4.18 5.04
CA VAL A 59 0.27 -3.25 4.18
C VAL A 59 -0.99 -3.95 3.71
N ILE A 60 -2.11 -3.26 3.79
CA ILE A 60 -3.38 -3.65 3.20
C ILE A 60 -3.79 -2.58 2.21
N ILE A 61 -4.23 -2.99 1.02
CA ILE A 61 -4.88 -2.10 0.04
C ILE A 61 -6.35 -2.47 -0.01
N VAL A 62 -7.20 -1.52 0.37
CA VAL A 62 -8.65 -1.62 0.22
C VAL A 62 -9.06 -0.77 -0.97
N ASN A 63 -9.89 -1.31 -1.85
CA ASN A 63 -10.53 -0.53 -2.92
C ASN A 63 -12.01 -0.89 -3.04
N HIS A 64 -12.83 0.03 -3.53
CA HIS A 64 -14.24 -0.26 -3.82
C HIS A 64 -14.75 0.47 -5.07
N GLU A 65 -15.80 -0.08 -5.67
CA GLU A 65 -16.51 0.54 -6.81
C GLU A 65 -17.94 1.00 -6.41
N GLY A 66 -18.19 1.12 -5.11
CA GLY A 66 -19.51 1.51 -4.55
C GLY A 66 -20.51 0.36 -4.44
N ARG A 67 -20.30 -0.73 -5.17
CA ARG A 67 -21.07 -1.99 -5.05
C ARG A 67 -20.28 -3.12 -4.39
N LYS A 68 -19.00 -3.26 -4.73
CA LYS A 68 -18.09 -4.28 -4.20
C LYS A 68 -16.81 -3.63 -3.70
N GLY A 69 -16.20 -4.27 -2.70
CA GLY A 69 -14.90 -3.91 -2.19
C GLY A 69 -13.96 -5.11 -2.22
N TRP A 70 -12.67 -4.83 -2.36
CA TRP A 70 -11.61 -5.84 -2.30
C TRP A 70 -10.56 -5.39 -1.29
N ILE A 71 -9.93 -6.39 -0.67
CA ILE A 71 -8.82 -6.24 0.26
C ILE A 71 -7.69 -7.08 -0.34
N ASN A 72 -6.56 -6.42 -0.61
CA ASN A 72 -5.33 -7.03 -1.12
C ASN A 72 -4.21 -6.89 -0.09
#